data_AF-C8W4E6-F1
#
_entry.id   AF-C8W4E6-F1
#
_cell.length_a   1.000
_cell.length_b   1.000
_cell.length_c   1.000
_cell.angle_alpha   90.00
_cell.angle_beta   90.00
_cell.angle_gamma   90.00
#
_symmetry.space_group_name_H-M   'P 1'
#
loop_
_entity.id
_entity.type
_entity.pdbx_description
1 polymer ?
#
loop_
_entity_poly.entity_id
_entity_poly.type
_entity_poly.pdbx_seq_one_letter_code
_entity_poly.pdbx_strand_id
1 'polypeptide(L)'
;MLLYIEDAEVLKHKLYRAKAGDNEVREDFLSSCKPFIGKVVSKICRRVLSWGQDDELSIGLIAMNEAIDKYKENYRVPFFAFARMVIKGRLIDYFRLENRYAMSNLLHSFGETGEQCCFEIIRSWEQYLITETTSERRGELEQYEKKLEQYKISLDNLIKSSPKHFDSRALLLKTANTLASNNELMHYLQKNKRLPLMQLISLTGISRKTLERGRKYIIAAAIILYHRSEFVCLNWYLRRISRIGMNLKKQDTVC
;
A
#
# COMPACT_ATOMS: atom_id res chain seq x y z
N MET A 1 2.73 -18.46 -7.63
CA MET A 1 2.85 -17.95 -9.00
C MET A 1 3.17 -16.47 -8.91
N LEU A 2 4.47 -16.19 -8.94
CA LEU A 2 5.12 -14.88 -8.85
C LEU A 2 4.94 -14.14 -10.18
N LEU A 3 4.57 -12.86 -10.15
CA LEU A 3 4.81 -11.84 -11.19
C LEU A 3 3.98 -10.58 -10.82
N TYR A 4 4.43 -9.75 -9.87
CA TYR A 4 3.92 -8.37 -9.69
C TYR A 4 4.89 -7.53 -8.82
N ILE A 5 6.19 -7.74 -8.99
CA ILE A 5 7.22 -6.85 -8.43
C ILE A 5 8.15 -6.54 -9.59
N GLU A 6 7.73 -5.63 -10.46
CA GLU A 6 8.74 -4.79 -11.11
C GLU A 6 9.24 -3.83 -10.03
N ASP A 7 10.57 -3.71 -9.90
CA ASP A 7 11.20 -2.79 -8.98
C ASP A 7 10.58 -1.39 -9.12
N ALA A 8 10.34 -0.72 -7.98
CA ALA A 8 9.72 0.61 -7.96
C ALA A 8 10.45 1.61 -8.89
N GLU A 9 11.76 1.40 -9.06
CA GLU A 9 12.63 2.23 -9.90
C GLU A 9 12.50 1.90 -11.38
N VAL A 10 12.26 0.63 -11.71
CA VAL A 10 11.96 0.20 -13.10
C VAL A 10 10.59 0.72 -13.51
N LEU A 11 9.59 0.63 -12.64
CA LEU A 11 8.26 1.21 -12.87
C LEU A 11 8.33 2.73 -13.06
N LYS A 12 9.10 3.40 -12.20
CA LYS A 12 9.30 4.85 -12.27
C LYS A 12 9.97 5.26 -13.60
N HIS A 13 10.99 4.52 -14.01
CA HIS A 13 11.68 4.74 -15.27
C HIS A 13 10.77 4.51 -16.50
N LYS A 14 9.96 3.45 -16.49
CA LYS A 14 8.96 3.19 -17.54
C LYS A 14 7.90 4.30 -17.63
N LEU A 15 7.38 4.76 -16.50
CA LEU A 15 6.42 5.87 -16.46
C LEU A 15 7.02 7.17 -16.98
N TYR A 16 8.28 7.46 -16.65
CA TYR A 16 8.98 8.64 -17.18
C TYR A 16 9.09 8.59 -18.71
N ARG A 17 9.54 7.46 -19.27
CA ARG A 17 9.64 7.28 -20.73
C ARG A 17 8.28 7.34 -21.43
N ALA A 18 7.27 6.65 -20.88
CA ALA A 18 5.91 6.67 -21.41
C ALA A 18 5.27 8.08 -21.41
N LYS A 19 5.67 8.94 -20.46
CA LYS A 19 5.28 10.36 -20.41
C LYS A 19 6.08 11.26 -21.35
N ALA A 20 7.33 10.90 -21.64
CA ALA A 20 8.21 11.64 -22.53
C ALA A 20 7.85 11.47 -24.02
N GLY A 21 6.79 10.72 -24.34
CA GLY A 21 6.32 10.49 -25.71
C GLY A 21 6.83 9.22 -26.37
N ASP A 22 7.44 8.31 -25.62
CA ASP A 22 7.89 7.00 -26.11
C ASP A 22 6.68 6.04 -26.23
N ASN A 23 6.08 5.99 -27.41
CA ASN A 23 4.84 5.25 -27.67
C ASN A 23 5.03 3.73 -27.55
N GLU A 24 6.19 3.19 -27.93
CA GLU A 24 6.45 1.74 -27.82
C GLU A 24 6.51 1.31 -26.36
N VAL A 25 7.26 2.04 -25.53
CA VAL A 25 7.33 1.76 -24.09
C VAL A 25 5.98 1.95 -23.42
N ARG A 26 5.18 2.89 -23.90
CA ARG A 26 3.83 3.15 -23.38
C ARG A 26 2.87 2.01 -23.70
N GLU A 27 2.82 1.55 -24.94
CA GLU A 27 1.96 0.42 -25.34
C GLU A 27 2.38 -0.87 -24.64
N ASP A 28 3.69 -1.14 -24.53
CA ASP A 28 4.21 -2.27 -23.78
C ASP A 28 3.80 -2.20 -22.30
N PHE A 29 3.89 -1.01 -21.71
CA PHE A 29 3.46 -0.79 -20.33
C PHE A 29 1.96 -1.00 -20.14
N LEU A 30 1.12 -0.44 -21.03
CA LEU A 30 -0.33 -0.65 -21.01
C LEU A 30 -0.71 -2.12 -21.17
N SER A 31 -0.05 -2.82 -22.10
CA SER A 31 -0.25 -4.25 -22.33
C SER A 31 0.10 -5.06 -21.08
N SER A 32 1.25 -4.76 -20.45
CA SER A 32 1.66 -5.41 -19.19
C SER A 32 0.68 -5.16 -18.03
N CYS A 33 -0.07 -4.06 -18.08
CA CYS A 33 -1.05 -3.69 -17.07
C CYS A 33 -2.43 -4.32 -17.27
N LYS A 34 -2.72 -4.96 -18.42
CA LYS A 34 -4.02 -5.61 -18.68
C LYS A 34 -4.49 -6.54 -17.54
N PRO A 35 -3.65 -7.41 -16.95
CA PRO A 35 -4.09 -8.26 -15.83
C PRO A 35 -4.53 -7.46 -14.59
N PHE A 36 -3.89 -6.32 -14.32
CA PHE A 36 -4.29 -5.43 -13.23
C PHE A 36 -5.61 -4.74 -13.53
N ILE A 37 -5.76 -4.21 -14.75
CA ILE A 37 -6.99 -3.54 -15.20
C ILE A 37 -8.16 -4.52 -15.11
N GLY A 38 -8.02 -5.71 -15.68
CA GLY A 38 -9.05 -6.75 -15.63
C GLY A 38 -9.50 -7.05 -14.19
N LYS A 39 -8.55 -7.25 -13.26
CA LYS A 39 -8.88 -7.47 -11.84
C LYS A 39 -9.64 -6.30 -11.21
N VAL A 40 -9.22 -5.06 -11.51
CA VAL A 40 -9.85 -3.86 -10.95
C VAL A 40 -11.27 -3.68 -11.49
N VAL A 41 -11.44 -3.75 -12.80
CA VAL A 41 -12.72 -3.56 -13.49
C VAL A 41 -13.68 -4.68 -13.07
N SER A 42 -13.28 -5.95 -13.13
CA SER A 42 -14.13 -7.08 -12.69
C SER A 42 -14.56 -6.96 -11.23
N LYS A 43 -13.69 -6.45 -10.35
CA LYS A 43 -14.04 -6.20 -8.94
C LYS A 43 -15.08 -5.09 -8.80
N ILE A 44 -14.99 -4.03 -9.60
CA ILE A 44 -15.94 -2.91 -9.59
C ILE A 44 -17.29 -3.35 -10.15
N CYS A 45 -17.29 -4.09 -11.25
CA CYS A 45 -18.49 -4.63 -11.90
C CYS A 45 -19.09 -5.84 -11.18
N ARG A 46 -18.36 -6.45 -10.24
CA ARG A 46 -18.72 -7.67 -9.50
C ARG A 46 -19.06 -8.87 -10.41
N ARG A 47 -18.47 -8.92 -11.61
CA ARG A 47 -18.62 -10.02 -12.58
C ARG A 47 -17.30 -10.29 -13.29
N VAL A 48 -17.15 -11.51 -13.81
CA VAL A 48 -16.02 -11.87 -14.66
C VAL A 48 -16.20 -11.18 -16.01
N LEU A 49 -15.12 -10.59 -16.55
CA LEU A 49 -15.12 -9.83 -17.79
C LEU A 49 -14.13 -10.45 -18.78
N SER A 50 -14.43 -10.33 -20.07
CA SER A 50 -13.65 -10.87 -21.18
C SER A 50 -13.18 -9.76 -22.11
N TRP A 51 -11.87 -9.75 -22.39
CA TRP A 51 -11.26 -8.79 -23.33
C TRP A 51 -11.88 -8.94 -24.72
N GLY A 52 -12.19 -7.80 -25.36
CA GLY A 52 -12.78 -7.76 -26.69
C GLY A 52 -14.29 -8.08 -26.74
N GLN A 53 -14.94 -8.23 -25.58
CA GLN A 53 -16.38 -8.43 -25.46
C GLN A 53 -17.01 -7.41 -24.51
N ASP A 54 -16.37 -7.15 -23.37
CA ASP A 54 -16.85 -6.22 -22.35
C ASP A 54 -16.21 -4.83 -22.52
N ASP A 55 -17.05 -3.83 -22.82
CA ASP A 55 -16.65 -2.44 -23.00
C ASP A 55 -15.98 -1.84 -21.76
N GLU A 56 -16.34 -2.31 -20.57
CA GLU A 56 -15.78 -1.84 -19.30
C GLU A 56 -14.25 -2.04 -19.22
N LEU A 57 -13.74 -3.09 -19.87
CA LEU A 57 -12.30 -3.35 -19.93
C LEU A 57 -11.59 -2.35 -20.87
N SER A 58 -12.23 -1.96 -21.96
CA SER A 58 -11.76 -0.90 -22.86
C SER A 58 -11.74 0.46 -22.16
N ILE A 59 -12.79 0.78 -21.39
CA ILE A 59 -12.82 1.97 -20.52
C ILE A 59 -11.70 1.93 -19.48
N GLY A 60 -11.45 0.77 -18.88
CA GLY A 60 -10.33 0.57 -17.95
C GLY A 60 -8.95 0.82 -18.59
N LEU A 61 -8.75 0.43 -19.85
CA LEU A 61 -7.53 0.73 -20.60
C LEU A 61 -7.36 2.22 -20.87
N ILE A 62 -8.41 2.89 -21.34
CA ILE A 62 -8.40 4.34 -21.58
C ILE A 62 -8.06 5.08 -20.28
N ALA A 63 -8.67 4.67 -19.17
CA ALA A 63 -8.43 5.25 -17.86
C ALA A 63 -7.00 5.01 -17.34
N MET A 64 -6.42 3.84 -17.61
CA MET A 64 -5.01 3.57 -17.31
C MET A 64 -4.09 4.47 -18.13
N ASN A 65 -4.38 4.65 -19.42
CA ASN A 65 -3.63 5.53 -20.31
C ASN A 65 -3.65 6.97 -19.80
N GLU A 66 -4.82 7.47 -19.41
CA GLU A 66 -4.96 8.79 -18.78
C GLU A 66 -4.22 8.88 -17.44
N ALA A 67 -4.22 7.81 -16.65
CA ALA A 67 -3.50 7.76 -15.39
C ALA A 67 -1.99 7.93 -15.61
N ILE A 68 -1.43 7.36 -16.69
CA ILE A 68 -0.03 7.57 -17.07
C ILE A 68 0.24 9.05 -17.22
N ASP A 69 -0.57 9.79 -17.98
CA ASP A 69 -0.34 11.23 -18.22
C ASP A 69 -0.47 12.08 -16.96
N LYS A 70 -1.54 11.84 -16.20
CA LYS A 70 -1.92 12.67 -15.06
C LYS A 70 -1.12 12.39 -13.80
N TYR A 71 -0.48 11.23 -13.67
CA TYR A 71 0.23 10.86 -12.44
C TYR A 71 1.44 11.78 -12.19
N LYS A 72 1.45 12.52 -11.08
CA LYS A 72 2.59 13.36 -10.68
C LYS A 72 3.39 12.64 -9.60
N GLU A 73 4.72 12.71 -9.66
CA GLU A 73 5.59 12.13 -8.62
C GLU A 73 5.37 12.75 -7.24
N ASN A 74 4.83 13.98 -7.19
CA ASN A 74 4.47 14.66 -5.95
C ASN A 74 3.26 14.04 -5.27
N TYR A 75 2.52 13.15 -5.94
CA TYR A 75 1.46 12.39 -5.32
C TYR A 75 2.04 11.43 -4.27
N ARG A 76 1.53 11.49 -3.04
CA ARG A 76 1.95 10.60 -1.94
C ARG A 76 1.41 9.17 -2.09
N VAL A 77 0.85 8.82 -3.25
CA VAL A 77 0.22 7.53 -3.53
C VAL A 77 0.95 6.82 -4.67
N PRO A 78 1.12 5.49 -4.63
CA PRO A 78 1.70 4.73 -5.74
C PRO A 78 0.88 4.83 -7.02
N PHE A 79 1.54 4.75 -8.19
CA PHE A 79 0.89 4.80 -9.50
C PHE A 79 -0.32 3.87 -9.63
N PHE A 80 -0.19 2.59 -9.31
CA PHE A 80 -1.31 1.64 -9.42
C PHE A 80 -2.48 1.96 -8.48
N ALA A 81 -2.22 2.59 -7.33
CA ALA A 81 -3.29 3.06 -6.47
C ALA A 81 -4.04 4.22 -7.15
N PHE A 82 -3.31 5.20 -7.67
CA PHE A 82 -3.88 6.28 -8.47
C PHE A 82 -4.65 5.77 -9.69
N ALA A 83 -4.06 4.86 -10.48
CA ALA A 83 -4.68 4.30 -11.66
C ALA A 83 -5.98 3.54 -11.36
N ARG A 84 -6.04 2.79 -10.26
CA ARG A 84 -7.28 2.13 -9.81
C ARG A 84 -8.43 3.13 -9.63
N MET A 85 -8.11 4.33 -9.16
CA MET A 85 -9.07 5.36 -8.84
C MET A 85 -9.54 6.08 -10.10
N VAL A 86 -8.63 6.36 -11.03
CA VAL A 86 -8.97 6.86 -12.36
C VAL A 86 -9.88 5.87 -13.09
N ILE A 87 -9.54 4.57 -13.08
CA ILE A 87 -10.37 3.49 -13.64
C ILE A 87 -11.78 3.49 -13.02
N LYS A 88 -11.87 3.59 -11.69
CA LYS A 88 -13.16 3.63 -10.99
C LYS A 88 -14.00 4.84 -11.43
N GLY A 89 -13.41 6.03 -11.48
CA GLY A 89 -14.10 7.25 -11.92
C GLY A 89 -14.64 7.11 -13.34
N ARG A 90 -13.81 6.64 -14.27
CA ARG A 90 -14.20 6.44 -15.68
C ARG A 90 -15.30 5.42 -15.87
N LEU A 91 -15.30 4.34 -15.09
CA LEU A 91 -16.39 3.37 -15.12
C LEU A 91 -17.70 3.97 -14.59
N ILE A 92 -17.66 4.75 -13.51
CA ILE A 92 -18.85 5.43 -12.98
C ILE A 92 -19.43 6.38 -14.03
N ASP A 93 -18.59 7.16 -14.71
CA ASP A 93 -19.03 8.07 -15.78
C ASP A 93 -19.62 7.29 -16.96
N TYR A 94 -18.96 6.21 -17.38
CA TYR A 94 -19.46 5.33 -18.43
C TYR A 94 -20.85 4.78 -18.09
N PHE A 95 -21.03 4.22 -16.89
CA PHE A 95 -22.32 3.67 -16.48
C PHE A 95 -23.41 4.71 -16.31
N ARG A 96 -23.06 5.96 -15.96
CA ARG A 96 -24.01 7.09 -15.92
C ARG A 96 -24.51 7.45 -17.31
N LEU A 97 -23.62 7.49 -18.30
CA LEU A 97 -23.96 7.83 -19.68
C LEU A 97 -24.74 6.74 -20.40
N GLU A 98 -24.49 5.47 -20.08
CA GLU A 98 -25.13 4.32 -20.74
C GLU A 98 -26.58 4.08 -20.31
N ASN A 99 -27.11 4.88 -19.37
CA ASN A 99 -28.52 4.89 -18.94
C ASN A 99 -29.11 3.51 -18.61
N ARG A 100 -28.28 2.56 -18.16
CA ARG A 100 -28.74 1.25 -17.70
C ARG A 100 -29.34 1.40 -16.31
N TYR A 101 -30.67 1.53 -16.25
CA TYR A 101 -31.53 1.51 -15.07
C TYR A 101 -31.34 0.31 -14.10
N ALA A 102 -30.39 -0.60 -14.35
CA ALA A 102 -30.00 -1.66 -13.42
C ALA A 102 -29.02 -1.20 -12.30
N MET A 103 -28.55 0.05 -12.34
CA MET A 103 -27.48 0.57 -11.47
C MET A 103 -27.96 1.12 -10.12
N SER A 104 -29.17 0.78 -9.66
CA SER A 104 -29.61 1.16 -8.31
C SER A 104 -28.70 0.56 -7.23
N ASN A 105 -28.17 -0.65 -7.44
CA ASN A 105 -27.35 -1.34 -6.43
C ASN A 105 -25.88 -0.93 -6.37
N LEU A 106 -25.32 -0.37 -7.46
CA LEU A 106 -23.91 0.04 -7.49
C LEU A 106 -23.76 1.44 -6.90
N LEU A 107 -24.69 2.36 -7.22
CA LEU A 107 -24.72 3.73 -6.69
C LEU A 107 -25.18 3.79 -5.23
N HIS A 108 -26.08 2.93 -4.75
CA HIS A 108 -26.54 2.96 -3.34
C HIS A 108 -25.44 2.58 -2.33
N SER A 109 -24.35 1.96 -2.78
CA SER A 109 -23.15 1.70 -1.95
C SER A 109 -22.14 2.86 -1.92
N PHE A 110 -22.36 3.90 -2.74
CA PHE A 110 -21.52 5.09 -2.85
C PHE A 110 -22.40 6.31 -2.59
N GLY A 111 -22.44 6.73 -1.32
CA GLY A 111 -23.37 7.72 -0.75
C GLY A 111 -23.79 8.87 -1.66
N GLU A 112 -25.07 9.23 -1.52
CA GLU A 112 -25.77 10.31 -2.21
C GLU A 112 -24.93 11.59 -2.36
N THR A 113 -24.83 12.07 -3.60
CA THR A 113 -25.10 13.47 -3.97
C THR A 113 -25.02 13.58 -5.49
N GLY A 114 -26.19 13.81 -6.10
CA GLY A 114 -26.27 14.36 -7.44
C GLY A 114 -25.81 15.82 -7.44
N GLU A 115 -25.45 16.29 -8.63
CA GLU A 115 -25.02 17.66 -8.98
C GLU A 115 -23.61 18.07 -8.54
N GLN A 116 -22.63 17.97 -9.45
CA GLN A 116 -21.73 19.09 -9.80
C GLN A 116 -20.76 18.74 -10.92
N CYS A 117 -20.32 19.77 -11.65
CA CYS A 117 -19.58 19.70 -12.91
C CYS A 117 -18.17 19.07 -12.75
N CYS A 118 -17.68 18.44 -13.82
CA CYS A 118 -16.47 17.59 -13.88
C CYS A 118 -15.15 18.22 -13.38
N PHE A 119 -15.08 19.54 -13.18
CA PHE A 119 -13.88 20.21 -12.65
C PHE A 119 -13.93 20.43 -11.14
N GLU A 120 -15.12 20.64 -10.56
CA GLU A 120 -15.33 20.72 -9.11
C GLU A 120 -15.26 19.32 -8.47
N ILE A 121 -15.65 18.28 -9.22
CA ILE A 121 -15.47 16.87 -8.85
C ILE A 121 -14.00 16.53 -8.62
N ILE A 122 -13.04 17.06 -9.40
CA ILE A 122 -11.62 16.72 -9.20
C ILE A 122 -11.08 17.31 -7.89
N ARG A 123 -11.50 18.52 -7.54
CA ARG A 123 -11.12 19.16 -6.26
C ARG A 123 -11.84 18.54 -5.06
N SER A 124 -13.13 18.24 -5.18
CA SER A 124 -13.89 17.55 -4.13
C SER A 124 -13.45 16.08 -4.00
N TRP A 125 -13.01 15.44 -5.08
CA TRP A 125 -12.37 14.13 -5.08
C TRP A 125 -11.00 14.15 -4.45
N GLU A 126 -10.14 15.14 -4.72
CA GLU A 126 -8.85 15.26 -4.02
C GLU A 126 -9.08 15.41 -2.50
N GLN A 127 -10.09 16.18 -2.12
CA GLN A 127 -10.48 16.36 -0.73
C GLN A 127 -11.06 15.07 -0.13
N TYR A 128 -12.01 14.41 -0.81
CA TYR A 128 -12.53 13.08 -0.47
C TYR A 128 -11.41 12.02 -0.42
N LEU A 129 -10.41 12.07 -1.30
CA LEU A 129 -9.21 11.22 -1.26
C LEU A 129 -8.45 11.42 0.03
N ILE A 130 -8.23 12.67 0.40
CA ILE A 130 -7.55 13.01 1.64
C ILE A 130 -8.38 12.52 2.82
N THR A 131 -9.70 12.69 2.81
CA THR A 131 -10.59 12.24 3.88
C THR A 131 -10.69 10.71 3.97
N GLU A 132 -10.88 10.00 2.87
CA GLU A 132 -10.99 8.55 2.76
C GLU A 132 -9.64 7.89 3.12
N THR A 133 -8.53 8.40 2.58
CA THR A 133 -7.19 7.92 2.97
C THR A 133 -6.91 8.22 4.45
N THR A 134 -7.45 9.31 5.01
CA THR A 134 -7.35 9.61 6.44
C THR A 134 -8.25 8.69 7.28
N SER A 135 -9.42 8.33 6.76
CA SER A 135 -10.36 7.40 7.38
C SER A 135 -9.83 5.97 7.39
N GLU A 136 -9.31 5.48 6.26
CA GLU A 136 -8.64 4.17 6.14
C GLU A 136 -7.40 4.10 7.04
N ARG A 137 -6.59 5.17 7.08
CA ARG A 137 -5.46 5.27 8.03
C ARG A 137 -5.91 5.23 9.48
N ARG A 138 -7.01 5.93 9.81
CA ARG A 138 -7.58 5.93 11.16
C ARG A 138 -8.07 4.54 11.52
N GLY A 139 -8.79 3.87 10.62
CA GLY A 139 -9.24 2.49 10.81
C GLY A 139 -8.09 1.48 10.97
N GLU A 140 -7.04 1.55 10.12
CA GLU A 140 -5.84 0.73 10.28
C GLU A 140 -5.16 1.00 11.64
N LEU A 141 -5.08 2.27 12.06
CA LEU A 141 -4.45 2.66 13.31
C LEU A 141 -5.24 2.14 14.52
N GLU A 142 -6.57 2.27 14.52
CA GLU A 142 -7.45 1.75 15.56
C GLU A 142 -7.37 0.21 15.67
N GLN A 143 -7.36 -0.49 14.53
CA GLN A 143 -7.17 -1.94 14.51
C GLN A 143 -5.78 -2.33 15.04
N TYR A 144 -4.76 -1.56 14.67
CA TYR A 144 -3.40 -1.78 15.13
C TYR A 144 -3.25 -1.54 16.64
N GLU A 145 -3.86 -0.48 17.17
CA GLU A 145 -3.94 -0.21 18.61
C GLU A 145 -4.55 -1.39 19.37
N LYS A 146 -5.71 -1.90 18.91
CA LYS A 146 -6.34 -3.09 19.49
C LYS A 146 -5.42 -4.31 19.48
N LYS A 147 -4.63 -4.52 18.43
CA LYS A 147 -3.65 -5.61 18.39
C LYS A 147 -2.49 -5.38 19.37
N LEU A 148 -1.99 -4.14 19.49
CA LEU A 148 -0.90 -3.79 20.41
C LEU A 148 -1.31 -3.92 21.88
N GLU A 149 -2.55 -3.62 22.22
CA GLU A 149 -3.10 -3.76 23.58
C GLU A 149 -2.99 -5.20 24.10
N GLN A 150 -3.13 -6.20 23.23
CA GLN A 150 -2.93 -7.62 23.58
C GLN A 150 -1.52 -7.93 24.10
N TYR A 151 -0.55 -7.06 23.80
CA TYR A 151 0.84 -7.13 24.25
C TYR A 151 1.18 -6.08 25.30
N LYS A 152 0.17 -5.36 25.83
CA LYS A 152 0.33 -4.25 26.79
C LYS A 152 1.21 -3.12 26.25
N ILE A 153 1.09 -2.84 24.95
CA ILE A 153 1.80 -1.75 24.26
C ILE A 153 0.76 -0.70 23.87
N SER A 154 0.90 0.53 24.38
CA SER A 154 0.18 1.69 23.86
C SER A 154 1.04 2.44 22.84
N LEU A 155 0.42 3.21 21.93
CA LEU A 155 1.17 4.00 20.94
C LEU A 155 2.15 4.98 21.60
N ASP A 156 1.72 5.70 22.63
CA ASP A 156 2.60 6.64 23.36
C ASP A 156 3.82 5.94 23.97
N ASN A 157 3.62 4.77 24.57
CA ASN A 157 4.70 3.94 25.10
C ASN A 157 5.60 3.39 23.99
N LEU A 158 5.04 3.05 22.83
CA LEU A 158 5.80 2.58 21.67
C LEU A 158 6.69 3.70 21.12
N ILE A 159 6.17 4.92 20.98
CA ILE A 159 6.95 6.10 20.53
C ILE A 159 8.12 6.36 21.49
N LYS A 160 7.86 6.40 22.80
CA LYS A 160 8.90 6.63 23.82
C LYS A 160 9.98 5.55 23.87
N SER A 161 9.61 4.29 23.62
CA SER A 161 10.53 3.16 23.63
C SER A 161 11.18 2.83 22.28
N SER A 162 10.79 3.55 21.21
CA SER A 162 11.37 3.35 19.89
C SER A 162 12.81 3.85 19.83
N PRO A 163 13.75 3.12 19.19
CA PRO A 163 15.13 3.59 19.09
C PRO A 163 15.21 4.89 18.28
N LYS A 164 15.98 5.85 18.78
CA LYS A 164 16.20 7.14 18.10
C LYS A 164 17.18 7.00 16.92
N HIS A 165 18.25 6.25 17.12
CA HIS A 165 19.30 6.07 16.13
C HIS A 165 18.90 5.10 15.03
N PHE A 166 19.34 5.41 13.80
CA PHE A 166 19.03 4.62 12.63
C PHE A 166 19.52 3.18 12.74
N ASP A 167 20.79 2.95 13.10
CA ASP A 167 21.36 1.60 13.16
C ASP A 167 20.60 0.69 14.13
N SER A 168 20.23 1.22 15.30
CA SER A 168 19.39 0.50 16.27
C SER A 168 18.00 0.17 15.69
N ARG A 169 17.37 1.10 14.97
CA ARG A 169 16.08 0.83 14.31
C ARG A 169 16.21 -0.24 13.23
N ALA A 170 17.20 -0.12 12.35
CA ALA A 170 17.44 -1.06 11.27
C ALA A 170 17.70 -2.48 11.81
N LEU A 171 18.50 -2.58 12.88
CA LEU A 171 18.80 -3.83 13.56
C LEU A 171 17.52 -4.50 14.09
N LEU A 172 16.72 -3.77 14.88
CA LEU A 172 15.49 -4.32 15.47
C LEU A 172 14.42 -4.62 14.41
N LEU A 173 14.37 -3.84 13.32
CA LEU A 173 13.47 -4.08 12.20
C LEU A 173 13.84 -5.37 11.46
N LYS A 174 15.14 -5.64 11.30
CA LYS A 174 15.64 -6.91 10.77
C LYS A 174 15.19 -8.07 11.67
N THR A 175 15.34 -7.95 12.99
CA THR A 175 14.83 -8.95 13.94
C THR A 175 13.31 -9.15 13.81
N ALA A 176 12.55 -8.06 13.70
CA ALA A 176 11.10 -8.13 13.54
C ALA A 176 10.70 -8.84 12.24
N ASN A 177 11.45 -8.65 11.15
CA ASN A 177 11.23 -9.35 9.89
C ASN A 177 11.57 -10.85 10.00
N THR A 178 12.65 -11.21 10.70
CA THR A 178 12.97 -12.61 11.00
C THR A 178 11.85 -13.27 11.81
N LEU A 179 11.33 -12.58 12.83
CA LEU A 179 10.21 -13.04 13.63
C LEU A 179 8.93 -13.22 12.79
N ALA A 180 8.59 -12.23 11.96
CA ALA A 180 7.38 -12.25 11.14
C ALA A 180 7.42 -13.26 9.99
N SER A 181 8.61 -13.64 9.51
CA SER A 181 8.77 -14.63 8.44
C SER A 181 8.76 -16.08 8.96
N ASN A 182 8.89 -16.28 10.27
CA ASN A 182 8.89 -17.60 10.89
C ASN A 182 7.56 -17.85 11.61
N ASN A 183 6.71 -18.70 11.03
CA ASN A 183 5.37 -18.98 11.54
C ASN A 183 5.37 -19.57 12.96
N GLU A 184 6.36 -20.41 13.32
CA GLU A 184 6.44 -21.00 14.66
C GLU A 184 6.72 -19.94 15.73
N LEU A 185 7.67 -19.02 15.44
CA LEU A 185 8.01 -17.94 16.37
C LEU A 185 6.88 -16.91 16.48
N MET A 186 6.18 -16.62 15.39
CA MET A 186 5.00 -15.76 15.42
C MET A 186 3.87 -16.41 16.21
N HIS A 187 3.61 -17.71 16.01
CA HIS A 187 2.61 -18.44 16.78
C HIS A 187 2.96 -18.45 18.28
N TYR A 188 4.23 -18.66 18.63
CA TYR A 188 4.70 -18.54 20.02
C TYR A 188 4.40 -17.15 20.59
N LEU A 189 4.72 -16.08 19.84
CA LEU A 189 4.44 -14.70 20.26
C LEU A 189 2.93 -14.48 20.47
N GLN A 190 2.09 -14.94 19.54
CA GLN A 190 0.64 -14.76 19.61
C GLN A 190 0.00 -15.52 20.78
N LYS A 191 0.47 -16.75 21.06
CA LYS A 191 -0.02 -17.60 22.14
C LYS A 191 0.45 -17.11 23.51
N ASN A 192 1.74 -16.85 23.66
CA ASN A 192 2.35 -16.56 24.95
C ASN A 192 2.42 -15.06 25.26
N LYS A 193 2.11 -14.19 24.28
CA LYS A 193 2.24 -12.73 24.35
C LYS A 193 3.65 -12.28 24.79
N ARG A 194 4.67 -13.09 24.50
CA ARG A 194 6.07 -12.88 24.89
C ARG A 194 6.99 -13.06 23.69
N LEU A 195 7.98 -12.18 23.58
CA LEU A 195 8.99 -12.25 22.53
C LEU A 195 9.88 -13.51 22.73
N PRO A 196 10.06 -14.38 21.71
CA PRO A 196 10.90 -15.57 21.80
C PRO A 196 12.39 -15.19 21.76
N LEU A 197 12.90 -14.67 22.87
CA LEU A 197 14.25 -14.08 22.94
C LEU A 197 15.35 -15.08 22.61
N MET A 198 15.31 -16.30 23.16
CA MET A 198 16.38 -17.28 22.95
C MET A 198 16.51 -17.68 21.49
N GLN A 199 15.37 -17.90 20.83
CA GLN A 199 15.31 -18.24 19.41
C GLN A 199 15.73 -17.05 18.54
N LEU A 200 15.38 -15.82 18.91
CA LEU A 200 15.82 -14.64 18.18
C LEU A 200 17.32 -14.37 18.35
N ILE A 201 17.90 -14.64 19.53
CA ILE A 201 19.34 -14.54 19.75
C ILE A 201 20.07 -15.51 18.83
N SER A 202 19.65 -16.78 18.77
CA SER A 202 20.31 -17.78 17.92
C SER A 202 20.18 -17.45 16.42
N LEU A 203 19.03 -16.95 15.98
CA LEU A 203 18.79 -16.62 14.57
C LEU A 203 19.42 -15.31 14.10
N THR A 204 19.60 -14.33 15.00
CA THR A 204 20.04 -12.98 14.60
C THR A 204 21.42 -12.60 15.12
N GLY A 205 21.97 -13.33 16.10
CA GLY A 205 23.24 -13.00 16.76
C GLY A 205 23.18 -11.75 17.65
N ILE A 206 22.00 -11.16 17.85
CA ILE A 206 21.85 -9.92 18.63
C ILE A 206 21.84 -10.24 20.12
N SER A 207 22.54 -9.42 20.91
CA SER A 207 22.60 -9.58 22.36
C SER A 207 21.21 -9.52 23.02
N ARG A 208 21.01 -10.33 24.06
CA ARG A 208 19.78 -10.33 24.87
C ARG A 208 19.40 -8.93 25.36
N LYS A 209 20.39 -8.14 25.80
CA LYS A 209 20.21 -6.78 26.32
C LYS A 209 19.62 -5.84 25.27
N THR A 210 20.07 -5.97 24.01
CA THR A 210 19.56 -5.17 22.89
C THR A 210 18.13 -5.55 22.53
N LEU A 211 17.83 -6.87 22.48
CA LEU A 211 16.48 -7.36 22.18
C LEU A 211 15.46 -6.99 23.26
N GLU A 212 15.83 -7.09 24.54
CA GLU A 212 14.95 -6.71 25.66
C GLU A 212 14.63 -5.21 25.63
N ARG A 213 15.64 -4.36 25.42
CA ARG A 213 15.43 -2.91 25.28
C ARG A 213 14.53 -2.57 24.09
N GLY A 214 14.70 -3.30 22.98
CA GLY A 214 13.94 -3.13 21.75
C GLY A 214 12.62 -3.88 21.67
N ARG A 215 12.21 -4.62 22.71
CA ARG A 215 11.15 -5.65 22.60
C ARG A 215 9.81 -5.11 22.10
N LYS A 216 9.39 -3.93 22.60
CA LYS A 216 8.13 -3.30 22.21
C LYS A 216 8.14 -2.93 20.72
N TYR A 217 9.28 -2.39 20.25
CA TYR A 217 9.48 -2.04 18.86
C TYR A 217 9.50 -3.28 17.95
N ILE A 218 10.18 -4.36 18.36
CA ILE A 218 10.23 -5.62 17.60
C ILE A 218 8.81 -6.21 17.45
N ILE A 219 8.06 -6.32 18.54
CA ILE A 219 6.69 -6.87 18.53
C ILE A 219 5.79 -6.02 17.63
N ALA A 220 5.81 -4.70 17.82
CA ALA A 220 5.05 -3.75 17.04
C ALA A 220 5.32 -3.88 15.53
N ALA A 221 6.60 -3.85 15.14
CA ALA A 221 7.00 -4.00 13.74
C ALA A 221 6.65 -5.40 13.18
N ALA A 222 6.80 -6.46 13.98
CA ALA A 222 6.49 -7.81 13.55
C ALA A 222 5.00 -8.02 13.27
N ILE A 223 4.10 -7.40 14.05
CA ILE A 223 2.65 -7.46 13.82
C ILE A 223 2.29 -6.83 12.48
N ILE A 224 2.85 -5.65 12.16
CA ILE A 224 2.66 -4.99 10.86
C ILE A 224 3.19 -5.87 9.73
N LEU A 225 4.39 -6.44 9.91
CA LEU A 225 5.07 -7.26 8.89
C LEU A 225 4.44 -8.63 8.67
N TYR A 226 3.71 -9.17 9.65
CA TYR A 226 2.99 -10.44 9.53
C TYR A 226 1.63 -10.24 8.88
N HIS A 227 0.91 -9.19 9.27
CA HIS A 227 -0.41 -8.84 8.72
C HIS A 227 -0.32 -7.79 7.61
N ARG A 228 0.58 -7.96 6.63
CA ARG A 228 0.87 -6.95 5.59
C ARG A 228 -0.33 -6.56 4.73
N SER A 229 -1.27 -7.49 4.55
CA SER A 229 -2.51 -7.27 3.80
C SER A 229 -3.56 -6.49 4.59
N GLU A 230 -3.50 -6.53 5.93
CA GLU A 230 -4.40 -5.80 6.82
C GLU A 230 -3.86 -4.39 7.13
N PHE A 231 -2.53 -4.24 7.22
CA PHE A 231 -1.86 -2.98 7.58
C PHE A 231 -1.09 -2.38 6.41
N VAL A 232 -1.78 -2.09 5.31
CA VAL A 232 -1.15 -1.66 4.06
C VAL A 232 -0.45 -0.30 4.24
N CYS A 233 -1.11 0.67 4.87
CA CYS A 233 -0.55 1.99 5.10
C CYS A 233 0.62 1.95 6.07
N LEU A 234 0.45 1.28 7.22
CA LEU A 234 1.51 1.16 8.23
C LEU A 234 2.75 0.42 7.71
N ASN A 235 2.55 -0.64 6.92
CA ASN A 235 3.65 -1.35 6.26
C ASN A 235 4.39 -0.46 5.24
N TRP A 236 3.66 0.34 4.46
CA TRP A 236 4.28 1.31 3.54
C TRP A 236 5.16 2.33 4.28
N TYR A 237 4.68 2.89 5.41
CA TYR A 237 5.48 3.80 6.25
C TYR A 237 6.73 3.11 6.80
N LEU A 238 6.61 1.88 7.26
CA LEU A 238 7.72 1.09 7.80
C LEU A 238 8.80 0.83 6.72
N ARG A 239 8.39 0.52 5.49
CA ARG A 239 9.31 0.38 4.34
C ARG A 239 9.98 1.70 3.98
N ARG A 240 9.27 2.84 4.03
CA ARG A 240 9.84 4.16 3.76
C ARG A 240 10.93 4.53 4.78
N ILE A 241 10.69 4.29 6.07
CA ILE A 241 11.68 4.51 7.14
C ILE A 241 12.92 3.63 6.91
N SER A 242 12.74 2.38 6.48
CA SER A 242 13.87 1.48 6.20
C SER A 242 14.74 1.94 5.02
N ARG A 243 14.15 2.58 3.99
CA ARG A 243 14.85 3.08 2.80
C ARG A 243 15.57 4.41 3.04
N ILE A 244 15.00 5.31 3.84
CA ILE A 244 15.59 6.63 4.11
C ILE A 244 17.00 6.50 4.71
N GLY A 245 17.24 5.56 5.62
CA GLY A 245 18.59 5.40 6.17
C GLY A 245 19.56 4.54 5.34
N MET A 246 19.09 3.84 4.29
CA MET A 246 20.00 3.27 3.29
C MET A 246 20.59 4.35 2.37
N ASN A 247 19.82 5.41 2.06
CA ASN A 247 20.29 6.53 1.24
C ASN A 247 21.24 7.48 1.99
N LEU A 248 21.09 7.64 3.31
CA LEU A 248 22.03 8.44 4.11
C LEU A 248 23.43 7.80 4.20
N LYS A 249 23.51 6.46 4.31
CA LYS A 249 24.82 5.76 4.31
C LYS A 249 25.59 5.90 2.99
N LYS A 250 24.90 6.07 1.86
CA LYS A 250 25.55 6.29 0.55
C LYS A 250 26.20 7.67 0.43
N GLN A 251 25.83 8.63 1.27
CA GLN A 251 26.46 9.96 1.29
C GLN A 251 27.64 10.01 2.27
N ASP A 252 27.63 9.20 3.33
CA ASP A 252 28.69 9.18 4.35
C ASP A 252 29.84 8.18 4.08
N THR A 253 29.81 7.42 2.98
CA THR A 253 30.92 6.54 2.54
C THR A 253 31.75 7.12 1.38
N VAL A 254 31.52 8.38 1.03
CA VAL A 254 32.35 9.15 0.10
C VAL A 254 32.90 10.35 0.85
N CYS A 255 33.86 10.08 1.74
CA CYS A 255 34.85 11.02 2.26
C CYS A 255 36.02 10.22 2.81
#